data_AF-A0A3D3HDL2-F1
#
_entry.id   AF-A0A3D3HDL2-F1
#
_cell.length_a   1.000
_cell.length_b   1.000
_cell.length_c   1.000
_cell.angle_alpha   90.00
_cell.angle_beta   90.00
_cell.angle_gamma   90.00
#
_symmetry.space_group_name_H-M   'P 1'
#
loop_
_entity.id
_entity.type
_entity.pdbx_description
1 polymer ?
#
loop_
_entity_poly.entity_id
_entity_poly.type
_entity_poly.pdbx_seq_one_letter_code
_entity_poly.pdbx_strand_id
1 'polypeptide(L)'
;MKGELAAFSEIVSFGEAGGYKLASLVDEAYAKPDGKRSKFDKEVIKVDERVNICYMMSRGDFLRIYPLRDGTDNWGKAEEAVKHGISSEDSLFVLSVIPLWAQAVTSVTRPAAAPEEFVAALRNYQRQYAGYELPSESKVKAELFYYKAKIFEKLFPWYATIGLIMIITIITFIISARALSGIILKVLAGLIATGFLFHTLGLAIRWYISGHSPMSNGYESMLFISWVTLLAGLIFSRKSLLTLAATSVLGGLTLMVAHLSFMDPEITNLVPVLRSYWLTLHVSVITGSYGFLGLGAILGLVVLVMMLFVRPVNRERISAVIDELTVINYRTLTLGLYFLTIGTFLGAIWANESWGRYWGWDPKETWSLITIIVYTLVTHSRMIPGMKDTYTFNLLSLCAFSSVLMTYFGVNYYLSGLHSYAGGDAVPVPVFVYVAIILLVVLSAVAGYRYRMSGRSRTQN
;
A
#
# COMPACT_ATOMS: atom_id res chain seq x y z
N MET A 1 -22.10 -13.00 27.10
CA MET A 1 -21.89 -12.57 25.71
C MET A 1 -22.18 -13.77 24.83
N LYS A 2 -23.15 -13.70 23.90
CA LYS A 2 -23.47 -14.78 22.93
C LYS A 2 -23.25 -14.23 21.53
N GLY A 3 -22.30 -14.78 20.76
CA GLY A 3 -21.98 -14.35 19.41
C GLY A 3 -20.48 -14.11 19.19
N GLU A 4 -20.10 -13.77 17.97
CA GLU A 4 -18.70 -13.43 17.60
C GLU A 4 -18.28 -12.02 18.04
N LEU A 5 -19.24 -11.18 18.43
CA LEU A 5 -19.03 -9.80 18.85
C LEU A 5 -19.65 -9.55 20.22
N ALA A 6 -19.05 -8.63 20.98
CA ALA A 6 -19.56 -8.13 22.25
C ALA A 6 -19.62 -6.61 22.20
N ALA A 7 -20.71 -6.02 22.70
CA ALA A 7 -20.80 -4.57 22.79
C ALA A 7 -19.98 -4.05 23.98
N PHE A 8 -19.44 -2.84 23.86
CA PHE A 8 -18.69 -2.21 24.94
C PHE A 8 -19.48 -2.17 26.27
N SER A 9 -20.77 -1.82 26.18
CA SER A 9 -21.72 -1.79 27.30
C SER A 9 -22.02 -3.16 27.90
N GLU A 10 -21.71 -4.26 27.21
CA GLU A 10 -21.83 -5.61 27.78
C GLU A 10 -20.63 -5.97 28.68
N ILE A 11 -19.49 -5.31 28.50
CA ILE A 11 -18.24 -5.56 29.23
C ILE A 11 -18.05 -4.54 30.36
N VAL A 12 -18.40 -3.27 30.09
CA VAL A 12 -18.32 -2.14 31.01
C VAL A 12 -19.72 -1.62 31.30
N SER A 13 -20.13 -1.66 32.58
CA SER A 13 -21.40 -1.09 33.02
C SER A 13 -21.21 0.33 33.54
N PHE A 14 -21.92 1.29 32.94
CA PHE A 14 -21.95 2.69 33.36
C PHE A 14 -23.08 2.91 34.39
N GLY A 15 -22.77 3.38 35.60
CA GLY A 15 -23.72 3.62 36.69
C GLY A 15 -23.03 3.77 38.06
N GLU A 16 -23.78 4.06 39.14
CA GLU A 16 -23.25 4.34 40.49
C GLU A 16 -22.40 3.21 41.10
N ALA A 17 -22.63 1.96 40.67
CA ALA A 17 -21.85 0.79 41.11
C ALA A 17 -20.82 0.33 40.08
N GLY A 18 -20.42 1.20 39.12
CA GLY A 18 -19.50 0.97 37.98
C GLY A 18 -18.74 -0.36 37.98
N GLY A 19 -18.87 -1.13 36.90
CA GLY A 19 -18.43 -2.52 36.88
C GLY A 19 -17.71 -2.90 35.59
N TYR A 20 -16.50 -3.43 35.71
CA TYR A 20 -15.76 -4.04 34.62
C TYR A 20 -15.74 -5.55 34.80
N LYS A 21 -16.44 -6.28 33.94
CA LYS A 21 -16.68 -7.73 34.13
C LYS A 21 -15.42 -8.58 34.11
N LEU A 22 -14.34 -8.09 33.51
CA LEU A 22 -13.07 -8.82 33.42
C LEU A 22 -12.06 -8.40 34.48
N ALA A 23 -12.38 -7.45 35.38
CA ALA A 23 -11.43 -6.90 36.35
C ALA A 23 -10.66 -7.99 37.13
N SER A 24 -11.37 -8.93 37.75
CA SER A 24 -10.74 -10.04 38.49
C SER A 24 -9.84 -10.91 37.62
N LEU A 25 -10.23 -11.19 36.37
CA LEU A 25 -9.44 -12.01 35.45
C LEU A 25 -8.20 -11.26 34.96
N VAL A 26 -8.31 -9.95 34.78
CA VAL A 26 -7.21 -9.06 34.40
C VAL A 26 -6.20 -8.96 35.53
N ASP A 27 -6.66 -8.75 36.77
CA ASP A 27 -5.81 -8.70 37.95
C ASP A 27 -5.04 -10.02 38.15
N GLU A 28 -5.72 -11.16 38.03
CA GLU A 28 -5.10 -12.49 38.07
C GLU A 28 -4.06 -12.70 36.95
N ALA A 29 -4.32 -12.19 35.74
CA ALA A 29 -3.41 -12.29 34.61
C ALA A 29 -2.15 -11.43 34.79
N TYR A 30 -2.30 -10.20 35.30
CA TYR A 30 -1.17 -9.29 35.57
C TYR A 30 -0.36 -9.70 36.80
N ALA A 31 -0.96 -10.38 37.79
CA ALA A 31 -0.25 -10.96 38.93
C ALA A 31 0.75 -12.06 38.53
N LYS A 32 0.61 -12.66 37.34
CA LYS A 32 1.54 -13.67 36.80
C LYS A 32 2.71 -13.01 36.07
N PRO A 33 3.95 -13.51 36.26
CA PRO A 33 5.09 -13.12 35.41
C PRO A 33 4.83 -13.43 33.93
N ASP A 34 5.33 -12.60 33.01
CA ASP A 34 5.08 -12.68 31.57
C ASP A 34 5.27 -14.09 30.97
N GLY A 35 6.35 -14.78 31.36
CA GLY A 35 6.68 -16.13 30.90
C GLY A 35 5.74 -17.23 31.42
N LYS A 36 4.94 -16.96 32.45
CA LYS A 36 3.98 -17.89 33.07
C LYS A 36 2.53 -17.59 32.71
N ARG A 37 2.25 -16.56 31.91
CA ARG A 37 0.90 -16.25 31.42
C ARG A 37 0.44 -17.29 30.40
N SER A 38 -0.70 -17.91 30.66
CA SER A 38 -1.34 -18.84 29.74
C SER A 38 -1.86 -18.12 28.48
N LYS A 39 -2.24 -18.88 27.45
CA LYS A 39 -2.90 -18.31 26.26
C LYS A 39 -4.17 -17.53 26.65
N PHE A 40 -4.93 -18.02 27.63
CA PHE A 40 -6.13 -17.36 28.12
C PHE A 40 -5.80 -16.01 28.78
N ASP A 41 -4.80 -15.97 29.67
CA ASP A 41 -4.36 -14.73 30.34
C ASP A 41 -3.98 -13.64 29.32
N LYS A 42 -3.24 -14.03 28.26
CA LYS A 42 -2.85 -13.11 27.18
C LYS A 42 -4.06 -12.58 26.41
N GLU A 43 -5.06 -13.40 26.13
CA GLU A 43 -6.27 -12.96 25.44
C GLU A 43 -7.15 -12.07 26.31
N VAL A 44 -7.23 -12.31 27.62
CA VAL A 44 -7.92 -11.43 28.58
C VAL A 44 -7.26 -10.05 28.60
N ILE A 45 -5.93 -9.98 28.72
CA ILE A 45 -5.17 -8.72 28.66
C ILE A 45 -5.43 -7.98 27.34
N LYS A 46 -5.43 -8.68 26.20
CA LYS A 46 -5.75 -8.03 24.91
C LYS A 46 -7.17 -7.48 24.84
N VAL A 47 -8.15 -8.11 25.50
CA VAL A 47 -9.51 -7.56 25.58
C VAL A 47 -9.49 -6.31 26.46
N ASP A 48 -8.80 -6.36 27.59
CA ASP A 48 -8.64 -5.23 28.50
C ASP A 48 -8.02 -3.99 27.83
N GLU A 49 -6.93 -4.18 27.10
CA GLU A 49 -6.29 -3.12 26.32
C GLU A 49 -7.28 -2.48 25.33
N ARG A 50 -8.03 -3.29 24.57
CA ARG A 50 -9.03 -2.80 23.61
C ARG A 50 -10.16 -2.04 24.29
N VAL A 51 -10.65 -2.53 25.43
CA VAL A 51 -11.68 -1.85 26.23
C VAL A 51 -11.16 -0.51 26.74
N ASN A 52 -9.97 -0.47 27.32
CA ASN A 52 -9.36 0.77 27.80
C ASN A 52 -9.14 1.78 26.65
N ILE A 53 -8.64 1.32 25.50
CA ILE A 53 -8.49 2.18 24.31
C ILE A 53 -9.85 2.76 23.86
N CYS A 54 -10.90 1.94 23.77
CA CYS A 54 -12.24 2.42 23.43
C CYS A 54 -12.77 3.44 24.45
N TYR A 55 -12.56 3.19 25.74
CA TYR A 55 -12.96 4.10 26.81
C TYR A 55 -12.23 5.44 26.72
N MET A 56 -10.90 5.40 26.61
CA MET A 56 -10.05 6.59 26.45
C MET A 56 -10.42 7.38 25.18
N MET A 57 -10.71 6.69 24.07
CA MET A 57 -11.16 7.33 22.84
C MET A 57 -12.51 8.03 23.03
N SER A 58 -13.46 7.45 23.77
CA SER A 58 -14.77 8.05 24.04
C SER A 58 -14.70 9.32 24.92
N ARG A 59 -13.67 9.43 25.76
CA ARG A 59 -13.39 10.63 26.55
C ARG A 59 -12.57 11.68 25.80
N GLY A 60 -11.97 11.29 24.67
CA GLY A 60 -11.10 12.16 23.89
C GLY A 60 -9.66 12.20 24.39
N ASP A 61 -9.21 11.24 25.20
CA ASP A 61 -7.88 11.22 25.82
C ASP A 61 -6.73 11.15 24.79
N PHE A 62 -7.02 10.69 23.57
CA PHE A 62 -6.08 10.65 22.45
C PHE A 62 -6.24 11.82 21.48
N LEU A 63 -7.32 12.61 21.60
CA LEU A 63 -7.69 13.64 20.62
C LEU A 63 -6.93 14.93 20.91
N ARG A 64 -5.99 15.27 20.03
CA ARG A 64 -5.28 16.55 20.02
C ARG A 64 -6.04 17.55 19.15
N ILE A 65 -7.17 18.02 19.65
CA ILE A 65 -8.18 18.79 18.88
C ILE A 65 -8.41 20.20 19.42
N TYR A 66 -7.65 20.61 20.44
CA TYR A 66 -7.75 21.93 21.05
C TYR A 66 -6.50 22.75 20.74
N PRO A 67 -6.61 23.92 20.08
CA PRO A 67 -5.47 24.82 19.92
C PRO A 67 -4.97 25.28 21.30
N LEU A 68 -3.67 25.16 21.54
CA LEU A 68 -3.04 25.61 22.77
C LEU A 68 -2.90 27.13 22.74
N ARG A 69 -3.33 27.81 23.80
CA ARG A 69 -3.25 29.27 23.94
C ARG A 69 -1.92 29.71 24.55
N ASP A 70 -0.83 29.06 24.15
CA ASP A 70 0.53 29.24 24.67
C ASP A 70 1.44 30.07 23.75
N GLY A 71 0.86 30.65 22.68
CA GLY A 71 1.60 31.41 21.67
C GLY A 71 2.22 30.55 20.57
N THR A 72 1.98 29.23 20.59
CA THR A 72 2.37 28.30 19.52
C THR A 72 1.17 27.89 18.67
N ASP A 73 1.42 27.27 17.51
CA ASP A 73 0.38 26.66 16.67
C ASP A 73 0.07 25.20 17.07
N ASN A 74 0.45 24.79 18.28
CA ASN A 74 0.32 23.41 18.71
C ASN A 74 -1.12 23.08 19.13
N TRP A 75 -1.49 21.82 18.90
CA TRP A 75 -2.77 21.27 19.30
C TRP A 75 -2.57 20.25 20.41
N GLY A 76 -3.38 20.36 21.46
CA GLY A 76 -3.28 19.56 22.65
C GLY A 76 -4.55 18.82 23.00
N LYS A 77 -4.44 18.00 24.04
CA LYS A 77 -5.58 17.35 24.70
C LYS A 77 -6.36 18.36 25.54
N ALA A 78 -7.55 17.98 25.97
CA ALA A 78 -8.40 18.83 26.82
C ALA A 78 -7.67 19.32 28.09
N GLU A 79 -6.99 18.41 28.81
CA GLU A 79 -6.24 18.75 30.03
C GLU A 79 -5.06 19.71 29.77
N GLU A 80 -4.38 19.55 28.62
CA GLU A 80 -3.27 20.41 28.23
C GLU A 80 -3.78 21.81 27.90
N ALA A 81 -4.90 21.92 27.19
CA ALA A 81 -5.52 23.21 26.89
C ALA A 81 -5.90 23.96 28.17
N VAL A 82 -6.50 23.28 29.16
CA VAL A 82 -6.85 23.89 30.46
C VAL A 82 -5.62 24.41 31.21
N LYS A 83 -4.51 23.67 31.19
CA LYS A 83 -3.26 24.08 31.86
C LYS A 83 -2.65 25.36 31.30
N HIS A 84 -2.96 25.72 30.05
CA HIS A 84 -2.45 26.94 29.40
C HIS A 84 -3.35 28.16 29.59
N GLY A 85 -4.10 28.23 30.70
CA GLY A 85 -4.71 29.47 31.17
C GLY A 85 -5.94 29.94 30.39
N ILE A 86 -6.78 29.01 29.93
CA ILE A 86 -8.07 29.35 29.32
C ILE A 86 -9.07 29.85 30.38
N SER A 87 -10.10 30.59 29.95
CA SER A 87 -11.12 31.10 30.86
C SER A 87 -11.85 29.96 31.58
N SER A 88 -12.52 30.25 32.71
CA SER A 88 -13.31 29.25 33.43
C SER A 88 -14.45 28.67 32.57
N GLU A 89 -15.04 29.49 31.69
CA GLU A 89 -16.10 29.08 30.76
C GLU A 89 -15.53 28.16 29.66
N ASP A 90 -14.40 28.54 29.05
CA ASP A 90 -13.70 27.70 28.06
C ASP A 90 -13.23 26.36 28.68
N SER A 91 -12.78 26.39 29.94
CA SER A 91 -12.32 25.19 30.66
C SER A 91 -13.43 24.14 30.79
N LEU A 92 -14.63 24.58 31.14
CA LEU A 92 -15.78 23.70 31.26
C LEU A 92 -16.14 23.10 29.90
N PHE A 93 -16.22 23.94 28.85
CA PHE A 93 -16.49 23.49 27.49
C PHE A 93 -15.48 22.43 27.01
N VAL A 94 -14.19 22.71 27.13
CA VAL A 94 -13.10 21.84 26.65
C VAL A 94 -13.14 20.48 27.33
N LEU A 95 -13.40 20.42 28.64
CA LEU A 95 -13.47 19.16 29.39
C LEU A 95 -14.77 18.39 29.13
N SER A 96 -15.88 19.06 28.82
CA SER A 96 -17.20 18.41 28.71
C SER A 96 -17.63 18.06 27.29
N VAL A 97 -17.15 18.76 26.25
CA VAL A 97 -17.71 18.66 24.89
C VAL A 97 -17.63 17.26 24.29
N ILE A 98 -16.50 16.56 24.45
CA ILE A 98 -16.34 15.18 23.92
C ILE A 98 -17.17 14.16 24.71
N PRO A 99 -17.14 14.14 26.06
CA PRO A 99 -18.04 13.28 26.83
C PRO A 99 -19.52 13.50 26.52
N LEU A 100 -19.97 14.75 26.39
CA LEU A 100 -21.36 15.08 26.06
C LEU A 100 -21.73 14.66 24.63
N TRP A 101 -20.81 14.85 23.67
CA TRP A 101 -20.99 14.35 22.31
C TRP A 101 -21.09 12.81 22.29
N ALA A 102 -20.20 12.12 23.00
CA ALA A 102 -20.21 10.66 23.09
C ALA A 102 -21.51 10.16 23.72
N GLN A 103 -22.00 10.84 24.77
CA GLN A 103 -23.31 10.56 25.37
C GLN A 103 -24.46 10.81 24.38
N ALA A 104 -24.44 11.90 23.63
CA ALA A 104 -25.47 12.21 22.64
C ALA A 104 -25.54 11.18 21.50
N VAL A 105 -24.39 10.67 21.06
CA VAL A 105 -24.29 9.63 20.02
C VAL A 105 -24.75 8.26 20.55
N THR A 106 -24.49 7.95 21.82
CA THR A 106 -24.80 6.65 22.42
C THR A 106 -26.16 6.59 23.12
N SER A 107 -26.82 7.74 23.30
CA SER A 107 -28.13 7.83 23.95
C SER A 107 -29.18 7.02 23.19
N VAL A 108 -29.80 6.06 23.88
CA VAL A 108 -30.94 5.27 23.38
C VAL A 108 -32.23 6.09 23.38
N THR A 109 -32.29 7.13 24.22
CA THR A 109 -33.38 8.12 24.28
C THR A 109 -33.05 9.36 23.44
N ARG A 110 -34.03 10.24 23.20
CA ARG A 110 -33.77 11.53 22.53
C ARG A 110 -32.71 12.31 23.33
N PRO A 111 -31.54 12.63 22.75
CA PRO A 111 -30.49 13.35 23.46
C PRO A 111 -30.93 14.80 23.72
N ALA A 112 -30.32 15.44 24.73
CA ALA A 112 -30.63 16.83 25.09
C ALA A 112 -30.27 17.83 23.98
N ALA A 113 -29.27 17.51 23.15
CA ALA A 113 -28.86 18.26 21.96
C ALA A 113 -28.43 17.27 20.87
N ALA A 114 -28.53 17.67 19.60
CA ALA A 114 -28.08 16.82 18.50
C ALA A 114 -26.53 16.68 18.51
N PRO A 115 -25.96 15.50 18.18
CA PRO A 115 -24.50 15.33 18.10
C PRO A 115 -23.80 16.37 17.22
N GLU A 116 -24.46 16.83 16.17
CA GLU A 116 -23.97 17.85 15.24
C GLU A 116 -23.75 19.22 15.92
N GLU A 117 -24.51 19.55 16.96
CA GLU A 117 -24.37 20.81 17.70
C GLU A 117 -23.05 20.86 18.47
N PHE A 118 -22.63 19.76 19.09
CA PHE A 118 -21.33 19.67 19.77
C PHE A 118 -20.16 19.78 18.78
N VAL A 119 -20.29 19.16 17.60
CA VAL A 119 -19.30 19.27 16.53
C VAL A 119 -19.22 20.70 15.99
N ALA A 120 -20.36 21.38 15.84
CA ALA A 120 -20.41 22.77 15.44
C ALA A 120 -19.77 23.70 16.48
N ALA A 121 -20.06 23.48 17.77
CA ALA A 121 -19.46 24.23 18.86
C ALA A 121 -17.93 24.06 18.91
N LEU A 122 -17.45 22.81 18.79
CA LEU A 122 -16.02 22.53 18.71
C LEU A 122 -15.35 23.20 17.50
N ARG A 123 -16.00 23.18 16.33
CA ARG A 123 -15.51 23.87 15.14
C ARG A 123 -15.40 25.38 15.35
N ASN A 124 -16.40 25.99 15.98
CA ASN A 124 -16.39 27.42 16.26
C ASN A 124 -15.26 27.79 17.23
N TYR A 125 -15.10 27.00 18.30
CA TYR A 125 -13.98 27.13 19.23
C TYR A 125 -12.63 27.06 18.50
N GLN A 126 -12.43 26.04 17.66
CA GLN A 126 -11.20 25.88 16.88
C GLN A 126 -10.96 27.06 15.93
N ARG A 127 -11.98 27.54 15.21
CA ARG A 127 -11.86 28.69 14.30
C ARG A 127 -11.54 30.00 15.03
N GLN A 128 -12.04 30.16 16.25
CA GLN A 128 -11.81 31.36 17.04
C GLN A 128 -10.39 31.41 17.62
N TYR A 129 -9.83 30.26 17.99
CA TYR A 129 -8.59 30.19 18.77
C TYR A 129 -7.38 29.59 18.03
N ALA A 130 -7.55 29.02 16.84
CA ALA A 130 -6.41 28.57 16.04
C ALA A 130 -5.57 29.77 15.58
N GLY A 131 -4.23 29.65 15.67
CA GLY A 131 -3.28 30.68 15.23
C GLY A 131 -3.16 30.85 13.71
N TYR A 132 -3.83 29.99 12.94
CA TYR A 132 -3.76 29.96 11.48
C TYR A 132 -5.13 29.64 10.85
N GLU A 133 -5.24 29.87 9.53
CA GLU A 133 -6.46 29.61 8.79
C GLU A 133 -6.74 28.09 8.68
N LEU A 134 -7.87 27.66 9.25
CA LEU A 134 -8.30 26.26 9.18
C LEU A 134 -8.76 25.86 7.77
N PRO A 135 -8.73 24.56 7.42
CA PRO A 135 -9.19 24.05 6.14
C PRO A 135 -10.59 24.55 5.76
N SER A 136 -10.77 24.93 4.49
CA SER A 136 -12.06 25.34 3.95
C SER A 136 -13.10 24.22 4.02
N GLU A 137 -14.38 24.57 4.00
CA GLU A 137 -15.45 23.57 4.05
C GLU A 137 -15.43 22.57 2.88
N SER A 138 -14.99 23.02 1.70
CA SER A 138 -14.83 22.14 0.54
C SER A 138 -13.76 21.07 0.80
N LYS A 139 -12.66 21.45 1.46
CA LYS A 139 -11.56 20.55 1.81
C LYS A 139 -11.99 19.52 2.85
N VAL A 140 -12.72 19.95 3.88
CA VAL A 140 -13.32 19.04 4.89
C VAL A 140 -14.32 18.09 4.25
N LYS A 141 -15.20 18.57 3.35
CA LYS A 141 -16.16 17.70 2.63
C LYS A 141 -15.46 16.69 1.72
N ALA A 142 -14.40 17.10 1.03
CA ALA A 142 -13.59 16.23 0.19
C ALA A 142 -12.91 15.13 1.01
N GLU A 143 -12.36 15.48 2.18
CA GLU A 143 -11.74 14.52 3.10
C GLU A 143 -12.75 13.52 3.66
N LEU A 144 -13.92 13.99 4.12
CA LEU A 144 -15.00 13.11 4.56
C LEU A 144 -15.47 12.17 3.44
N PHE A 145 -15.58 12.68 2.21
CA PHE A 145 -15.89 11.84 1.05
C PHE A 145 -14.80 10.80 0.79
N TYR A 146 -13.53 11.20 0.80
CA TYR A 146 -12.38 10.33 0.57
C TYR A 146 -12.37 9.13 1.52
N TYR A 147 -12.51 9.39 2.83
CA TYR A 147 -12.53 8.33 3.84
C TYR A 147 -13.80 7.47 3.80
N LYS A 148 -14.96 8.04 3.46
CA LYS A 148 -16.22 7.26 3.29
C LYS A 148 -16.21 6.41 2.02
N ALA A 149 -15.64 6.92 0.93
CA ALA A 149 -15.62 6.25 -0.36
C ALA A 149 -14.74 4.99 -0.32
N LYS A 150 -13.66 4.99 0.50
CA LYS A 150 -12.74 3.86 0.66
C LYS A 150 -12.25 3.34 -0.69
N ILE A 151 -11.85 4.27 -1.55
CA ILE A 151 -11.59 4.01 -2.97
C ILE A 151 -10.52 2.92 -3.12
N PHE A 152 -9.38 3.06 -2.45
CA PHE A 152 -8.26 2.14 -2.59
C PHE A 152 -8.53 0.75 -1.97
N GLU A 153 -9.23 0.70 -0.82
CA GLU A 153 -9.69 -0.55 -0.20
C GLU A 153 -10.57 -1.37 -1.17
N LYS A 154 -11.46 -0.69 -1.91
CA LYS A 154 -12.36 -1.32 -2.89
C LYS A 154 -11.67 -1.67 -4.21
N LEU A 155 -10.66 -0.90 -4.61
CA LEU A 155 -9.94 -1.11 -5.85
C LEU A 155 -9.02 -2.33 -5.81
N PHE A 156 -8.41 -2.65 -4.67
CA PHE A 156 -7.59 -3.86 -4.51
C PHE A 156 -8.33 -5.13 -5.00
N PRO A 157 -9.46 -5.55 -4.38
CA PRO A 157 -10.11 -6.78 -4.78
C PRO A 157 -10.70 -6.70 -6.19
N TRP A 158 -11.10 -5.49 -6.63
CA TRP A 158 -11.57 -5.24 -7.99
C TRP A 158 -10.51 -5.58 -9.04
N TYR A 159 -9.31 -5.00 -8.92
CA TYR A 159 -8.23 -5.23 -9.89
C TYR A 159 -7.71 -6.66 -9.86
N ALA A 160 -7.53 -7.21 -8.66
CA ALA A 160 -7.03 -8.58 -8.50
C ALA A 160 -7.99 -9.59 -9.13
N THR A 161 -9.29 -9.46 -8.84
CA THR A 161 -10.32 -10.40 -9.33
C THR A 161 -10.52 -10.28 -10.83
N ILE A 162 -10.71 -9.06 -11.35
CA ILE A 162 -10.94 -8.86 -12.79
C ILE A 162 -9.71 -9.22 -13.59
N GLY A 163 -8.51 -8.86 -13.12
CA GLY A 163 -7.24 -9.26 -13.71
C GLY A 163 -7.11 -10.78 -13.78
N LEU A 164 -7.40 -11.50 -12.68
CA LEU A 164 -7.31 -12.96 -12.65
C LEU A 164 -8.33 -13.63 -13.58
N ILE A 165 -9.59 -13.17 -13.57
CA ILE A 165 -10.62 -13.64 -14.50
C ILE A 165 -10.16 -13.42 -15.95
N MET A 166 -9.59 -12.25 -16.26
CA MET A 166 -9.12 -11.92 -17.59
C MET A 166 -7.93 -12.78 -18.01
N ILE A 167 -6.96 -13.06 -17.12
CA ILE A 167 -5.86 -14.00 -17.36
C ILE A 167 -6.39 -15.40 -17.66
N ILE A 168 -7.26 -15.95 -16.80
CA ILE A 168 -7.82 -17.31 -16.97
C ILE A 168 -8.60 -17.39 -18.29
N THR A 169 -9.40 -16.38 -18.59
CA THR A 169 -10.17 -16.28 -19.84
C THR A 169 -9.24 -16.30 -21.05
N ILE A 170 -8.21 -15.44 -21.07
CA ILE A 170 -7.26 -15.38 -22.18
C ILE A 170 -6.49 -16.70 -22.35
N ILE A 171 -5.96 -17.25 -21.26
CA ILE A 171 -5.18 -18.51 -21.29
C ILE A 171 -6.05 -19.67 -21.78
N THR A 172 -7.29 -19.80 -21.28
CA THR A 172 -8.20 -20.88 -21.70
C THR A 172 -8.55 -20.79 -23.18
N PHE A 173 -8.77 -19.58 -23.72
CA PHE A 173 -8.98 -19.40 -25.16
C PHE A 173 -7.73 -19.72 -25.99
N ILE A 174 -6.55 -19.30 -25.55
CA ILE A 174 -5.27 -19.64 -26.22
C ILE A 174 -5.07 -21.16 -26.26
N ILE A 175 -5.32 -21.87 -25.16
CA ILE A 175 -5.15 -23.33 -25.09
C ILE A 175 -6.21 -24.06 -25.93
N SER A 176 -7.48 -23.67 -25.81
CA SER A 176 -8.62 -24.39 -26.40
C SER A 176 -8.87 -24.12 -27.89
N ALA A 177 -8.17 -23.15 -28.49
CA ALA A 177 -8.40 -22.73 -29.90
C ALA A 177 -9.80 -22.18 -30.19
N ARG A 178 -10.58 -21.86 -29.15
CA ARG A 178 -11.90 -21.27 -29.32
C ARG A 178 -11.78 -19.80 -29.72
N ALA A 179 -12.70 -19.34 -30.54
CA ALA A 179 -12.79 -17.93 -30.89
C ALA A 179 -12.99 -17.08 -29.63
N LEU A 180 -12.12 -16.10 -29.45
CA LEU A 180 -12.13 -15.16 -28.35
C LEU A 180 -13.37 -14.28 -28.49
N SER A 181 -14.31 -14.33 -27.53
CA SER A 181 -15.41 -13.37 -27.54
C SER A 181 -14.83 -11.98 -27.25
N GLY A 182 -14.66 -11.18 -28.30
CA GLY A 182 -14.10 -9.84 -28.20
C GLY A 182 -14.93 -8.93 -27.29
N ILE A 183 -16.21 -9.24 -27.09
CA ILE A 183 -17.10 -8.52 -26.17
C ILE A 183 -16.66 -8.74 -24.72
N ILE A 184 -16.42 -9.99 -24.30
CA ILE A 184 -16.04 -10.32 -22.92
C ILE A 184 -14.74 -9.59 -22.55
N LEU A 185 -13.73 -9.62 -23.41
CA LEU A 185 -12.46 -8.96 -23.12
C LEU A 185 -12.55 -7.43 -23.16
N LYS A 186 -13.38 -6.85 -24.03
CA LYS A 186 -13.65 -5.40 -24.02
C LYS A 186 -14.33 -4.97 -22.72
N VAL A 187 -15.27 -5.78 -22.23
CA VAL A 187 -15.92 -5.52 -20.93
C VAL A 187 -14.89 -5.59 -19.81
N LEU A 188 -14.10 -6.67 -19.71
CA LEU A 188 -13.08 -6.80 -18.66
C LEU A 188 -12.03 -5.68 -18.70
N ALA A 189 -11.53 -5.33 -19.90
CA ALA A 189 -10.62 -4.21 -20.07
C ALA A 189 -11.27 -2.86 -19.70
N GLY A 190 -12.54 -2.68 -20.05
CA GLY A 190 -13.34 -1.51 -19.66
C GLY A 190 -13.46 -1.38 -18.14
N LEU A 191 -13.74 -2.48 -17.43
CA LEU A 191 -13.82 -2.49 -15.96
C LEU A 191 -12.48 -2.14 -15.31
N ILE A 192 -11.35 -2.60 -15.87
CA ILE A 192 -10.00 -2.22 -15.39
C ILE A 192 -9.78 -0.72 -15.63
N ALA A 193 -10.14 -0.20 -16.80
CA ALA A 193 -10.01 1.22 -17.13
C ALA A 193 -10.90 2.11 -16.24
N THR A 194 -12.13 1.68 -15.94
CA THR A 194 -13.00 2.37 -14.98
C THR A 194 -12.39 2.37 -13.58
N GLY A 195 -11.83 1.24 -13.13
CA GLY A 195 -11.10 1.20 -11.88
C GLY A 195 -9.94 2.20 -11.87
N PHE A 196 -9.14 2.25 -12.96
CA PHE A 196 -8.03 3.18 -13.12
C PHE A 196 -8.45 4.65 -13.07
N LEU A 197 -9.63 4.99 -13.61
CA LEU A 197 -10.21 6.32 -13.46
C LEU A 197 -10.49 6.64 -11.99
N PHE A 198 -11.13 5.74 -11.24
CA PHE A 198 -11.37 5.93 -9.80
C PHE A 198 -10.08 6.01 -9.00
N HIS A 199 -9.06 5.23 -9.37
CA HIS A 199 -7.72 5.31 -8.77
C HIS A 199 -7.13 6.70 -8.94
N THR A 200 -7.17 7.22 -10.17
CA THR A 200 -6.67 8.55 -10.52
C THR A 200 -7.43 9.65 -9.77
N LEU A 201 -8.75 9.56 -9.70
CA LEU A 201 -9.59 10.47 -8.92
C LEU A 201 -9.26 10.40 -7.42
N GLY A 202 -9.04 9.20 -6.87
CA GLY A 202 -8.66 9.00 -5.49
C GLY A 202 -7.32 9.68 -5.15
N LEU A 203 -6.32 9.55 -6.03
CA LEU A 203 -5.04 10.24 -5.87
C LEU A 203 -5.19 11.76 -6.01
N ALA A 204 -5.99 12.24 -6.96
CA ALA A 204 -6.25 13.67 -7.15
C ALA A 204 -6.96 14.30 -5.94
N ILE A 205 -7.97 13.62 -5.38
CA ILE A 205 -8.65 14.07 -4.15
C ILE A 205 -7.66 14.09 -2.98
N ARG A 206 -6.82 13.05 -2.83
CA ARG A 206 -5.80 13.01 -1.78
C ARG A 206 -4.78 14.14 -1.93
N TRP A 207 -4.36 14.46 -3.15
CA TRP A 207 -3.50 15.62 -3.43
C TRP A 207 -4.20 16.91 -2.99
N TYR A 208 -5.46 17.11 -3.36
CA TYR A 208 -6.22 18.29 -2.96
C TYR A 208 -6.35 18.43 -1.43
N ILE A 209 -6.56 17.32 -0.70
CA ILE A 209 -6.68 17.30 0.77
C ILE A 209 -5.31 17.56 1.43
N SER A 210 -4.26 16.89 1.00
CA SER A 210 -2.92 17.05 1.61
C SER A 210 -2.25 18.38 1.25
N GLY A 211 -2.61 18.99 0.12
CA GLY A 211 -1.95 20.20 -0.38
C GLY A 211 -0.58 19.94 -1.03
N HIS A 212 -0.18 18.67 -1.16
CA HIS A 212 1.05 18.25 -1.82
C HIS A 212 0.84 16.95 -2.61
N SER A 213 1.80 16.59 -3.46
CA SER A 213 1.73 15.31 -4.19
C SER A 213 1.70 14.13 -3.21
N PRO A 214 0.81 13.14 -3.38
CA PRO A 214 0.65 12.01 -2.46
C PRO A 214 1.78 11.00 -2.67
N MET A 215 2.98 11.36 -2.22
CA MET A 215 4.24 10.60 -2.35
C MET A 215 5.09 10.71 -1.08
N SER A 216 4.47 11.09 0.04
CA SER A 216 5.16 11.47 1.27
C SER A 216 5.54 10.29 2.16
N ASN A 217 4.78 9.20 2.08
CA ASN A 217 4.96 8.02 2.94
C ASN A 217 4.87 6.70 2.14
N GLY A 218 5.06 5.58 2.84
CA GLY A 218 5.04 4.24 2.23
C GLY A 218 3.68 3.85 1.65
N TYR A 219 2.59 4.21 2.32
CA TYR A 219 1.22 3.98 1.84
C TYR A 219 0.98 4.69 0.50
N GLU A 220 1.25 5.99 0.46
CA GLU A 220 1.13 6.83 -0.73
C GLU A 220 1.99 6.34 -1.89
N SER A 221 3.23 5.96 -1.60
CA SER A 221 4.13 5.36 -2.59
C SER A 221 3.56 4.07 -3.19
N MET A 222 2.94 3.19 -2.40
CA MET A 222 2.30 1.97 -2.91
C MET A 222 1.10 2.26 -3.82
N LEU A 223 0.27 3.24 -3.44
CA LEU A 223 -0.83 3.68 -4.30
C LEU A 223 -0.30 4.15 -5.66
N PHE A 224 0.75 4.97 -5.66
CA PHE A 224 1.36 5.46 -6.89
C PHE A 224 2.02 4.35 -7.72
N ILE A 225 2.76 3.42 -7.10
CA ILE A 225 3.36 2.27 -7.81
C ILE A 225 2.25 1.43 -8.47
N SER A 226 1.14 1.18 -7.77
CA SER A 226 -0.02 0.49 -8.36
C SER A 226 -0.59 1.27 -9.54
N TRP A 227 -0.71 2.60 -9.41
CA TRP A 227 -1.22 3.44 -10.48
C TRP A 227 -0.32 3.39 -11.71
N VAL A 228 1.01 3.54 -11.57
CA VAL A 228 1.95 3.45 -12.69
C VAL A 228 1.95 2.06 -13.32
N THR A 229 1.85 0.99 -12.51
CA THR A 229 1.76 -0.39 -13.00
C THR A 229 0.55 -0.57 -13.92
N LEU A 230 -0.62 -0.07 -13.52
CA LEU A 230 -1.83 -0.11 -14.34
C LEU A 230 -1.74 0.77 -15.57
N LEU A 231 -1.15 1.97 -15.44
CA LEU A 231 -0.92 2.86 -16.57
C LEU A 231 -0.05 2.18 -17.63
N ALA A 232 1.04 1.51 -17.22
CA ALA A 232 1.88 0.72 -18.11
C ALA A 232 1.07 -0.39 -18.79
N GLY A 233 0.24 -1.11 -18.03
CA GLY A 233 -0.70 -2.10 -18.55
C GLY A 233 -1.63 -1.56 -19.64
N LEU A 234 -2.24 -0.39 -19.39
CA LEU A 234 -3.13 0.29 -20.33
C LEU A 234 -2.39 0.75 -21.60
N ILE A 235 -1.16 1.26 -21.47
CA ILE A 235 -0.32 1.65 -22.61
C ILE A 235 -0.01 0.42 -23.49
N PHE A 236 0.39 -0.70 -22.89
CA PHE A 236 0.75 -1.92 -23.62
C PHE A 236 -0.47 -2.79 -24.01
N SER A 237 -1.67 -2.47 -23.53
CA SER A 237 -2.92 -3.20 -23.82
C SER A 237 -3.25 -3.25 -25.32
N ARG A 238 -2.82 -2.24 -26.09
CA ARG A 238 -2.98 -2.19 -27.55
C ARG A 238 -2.20 -3.29 -28.29
N LYS A 239 -1.19 -3.85 -27.64
CA LYS A 239 -0.41 -4.99 -28.16
C LYS A 239 -0.94 -6.27 -27.53
N SER A 240 -0.93 -6.34 -26.20
CA SER A 240 -1.37 -7.54 -25.48
C SER A 240 -2.36 -7.21 -24.36
N LEU A 241 -3.57 -7.75 -24.47
CA LEU A 241 -4.56 -7.73 -23.40
C LEU A 241 -4.13 -8.56 -22.18
N LEU A 242 -3.26 -9.56 -22.38
CA LEU A 242 -2.70 -10.34 -21.29
C LEU A 242 -1.77 -9.50 -20.42
N THR A 243 -1.06 -8.53 -21.01
CA THR A 243 -0.29 -7.52 -20.27
C THR A 243 -1.17 -6.69 -19.35
N LEU A 244 -2.31 -6.19 -19.86
CA LEU A 244 -3.27 -5.43 -19.04
C LEU A 244 -3.79 -6.26 -17.86
N ALA A 245 -4.15 -7.51 -18.13
CA ALA A 245 -4.63 -8.44 -17.11
C ALA A 245 -3.57 -8.71 -16.02
N ALA A 246 -2.32 -8.96 -16.44
CA ALA A 246 -1.19 -9.19 -15.54
C ALA A 246 -0.89 -7.96 -14.67
N THR A 247 -0.86 -6.76 -15.25
CA THR A 247 -0.71 -5.52 -14.48
C THR A 247 -1.88 -5.24 -13.55
N SER A 248 -3.10 -5.68 -13.88
CA SER A 248 -4.25 -5.54 -12.99
C SER A 248 -4.08 -6.40 -11.74
N VAL A 249 -3.63 -7.64 -11.91
CA VAL A 249 -3.31 -8.50 -10.76
C VAL A 249 -2.20 -7.87 -9.92
N LEU A 250 -1.10 -7.44 -10.56
CA LEU A 250 0.02 -6.83 -9.85
C LEU A 250 -0.38 -5.54 -9.12
N GLY A 251 -1.11 -4.63 -9.77
CA GLY A 251 -1.62 -3.41 -9.15
C GLY A 251 -2.55 -3.70 -7.98
N GLY A 252 -3.45 -4.69 -8.13
CA GLY A 252 -4.28 -5.18 -7.03
C GLY A 252 -3.44 -5.67 -5.84
N LEU A 253 -2.42 -6.49 -6.09
CA LEU A 253 -1.52 -6.99 -5.04
C LEU A 253 -0.71 -5.85 -4.38
N THR A 254 -0.26 -4.85 -5.14
CA THR A 254 0.41 -3.67 -4.59
C THR A 254 -0.53 -2.89 -3.67
N LEU A 255 -1.80 -2.70 -4.05
CA LEU A 255 -2.81 -2.07 -3.18
C LEU A 255 -3.13 -2.92 -1.95
N MET A 256 -3.13 -4.25 -2.05
CA MET A 256 -3.28 -5.13 -0.90
C MET A 256 -2.16 -4.88 0.11
N VAL A 257 -0.91 -4.79 -0.36
CA VAL A 257 0.25 -4.51 0.49
C VAL A 257 0.15 -3.14 1.17
N ALA A 258 -0.40 -2.13 0.47
CA ALA A 258 -0.67 -0.82 1.04
C ALA A 258 -1.64 -0.87 2.24
N HIS A 259 -2.56 -1.83 2.29
CA HIS A 259 -3.56 -1.96 3.37
C HIS A 259 -3.18 -2.99 4.43
N LEU A 260 -1.95 -3.51 4.40
CA LEU A 260 -1.44 -4.32 5.50
C LEU A 260 -1.19 -3.42 6.73
N SER A 261 -1.31 -3.99 7.92
CA SER A 261 -1.37 -3.26 9.20
C SER A 261 -0.14 -2.41 9.55
N PHE A 262 0.95 -2.50 8.78
CA PHE A 262 2.20 -1.78 9.02
C PHE A 262 2.32 -0.49 8.20
N MET A 263 1.39 -0.19 7.29
CA MET A 263 1.38 1.07 6.54
C MET A 263 0.33 2.03 7.09
N ASP A 264 0.71 3.29 7.26
CA ASP A 264 -0.16 4.33 7.79
C ASP A 264 -0.88 5.09 6.65
N PRO A 265 -2.22 5.00 6.57
CA PRO A 265 -3.01 5.72 5.57
C PRO A 265 -3.21 7.21 5.90
N GLU A 266 -2.83 7.66 7.10
CA GLU A 266 -3.04 9.02 7.59
C GLU A 266 -2.39 10.07 6.65
N ILE A 267 -3.06 11.23 6.54
CA ILE A 267 -2.55 12.38 5.80
C ILE A 267 -1.83 13.27 6.79
N THR A 268 -0.50 13.22 6.78
CA THR A 268 0.35 13.99 7.67
C THR A 268 0.97 15.19 6.96
N ASN A 269 1.39 16.19 7.72
CA ASN A 269 2.21 17.28 7.17
C ASN A 269 3.56 16.74 6.66
N LEU A 270 4.08 17.36 5.59
CA LEU A 270 5.42 17.06 5.10
C LEU A 270 6.50 17.49 6.10
N VAL A 271 7.36 16.54 6.46
CA VAL A 271 8.63 16.80 7.16
C VAL A 271 9.47 17.79 6.32
N PRO A 272 10.22 18.73 6.93
CA PRO A 272 10.92 19.78 6.19
C PRO A 272 11.80 19.29 5.03
N VAL A 273 12.50 18.17 5.21
CA VAL A 273 13.36 17.58 4.16
C VAL A 273 12.58 17.11 2.92
N LEU A 274 11.27 16.86 3.07
CA LEU A 274 10.39 16.44 1.99
C LEU A 274 9.78 17.63 1.23
N ARG A 275 9.98 18.86 1.70
CA ARG A 275 9.49 20.08 1.05
C ARG A 275 10.45 20.57 -0.05
N SER A 276 10.77 19.69 -0.99
CA SER A 276 11.64 19.99 -2.13
C SER A 276 11.01 19.55 -3.47
N TYR A 277 11.17 20.39 -4.49
CA TYR A 277 10.79 20.06 -5.86
C TYR A 277 11.62 18.86 -6.39
N TRP A 278 12.91 18.80 -6.05
CA TRP A 278 13.80 17.73 -6.47
C TRP A 278 13.40 16.39 -5.89
N LEU A 279 12.94 16.35 -4.64
CA LEU A 279 12.41 15.12 -4.05
C LEU A 279 11.18 14.64 -4.82
N THR A 280 10.21 15.52 -5.06
CA THR A 280 8.96 15.14 -5.73
C THR A 280 9.24 14.52 -7.10
N LEU A 281 10.17 15.14 -7.85
CA LEU A 281 10.58 14.66 -9.17
C LEU A 281 11.39 13.34 -9.07
N HIS A 282 12.33 13.24 -8.12
CA HIS A 282 13.07 12.00 -7.84
C HIS A 282 12.13 10.84 -7.50
N VAL A 283 11.27 11.00 -6.49
CA VAL A 283 10.37 9.95 -6.01
C VAL A 283 9.40 9.54 -7.10
N SER A 284 8.83 10.48 -7.86
CA SER A 284 7.91 10.16 -8.96
C SER A 284 8.58 9.34 -10.06
N VAL A 285 9.81 9.68 -10.46
CA VAL A 285 10.54 8.97 -11.52
C VAL A 285 11.02 7.60 -11.02
N ILE A 286 11.58 7.52 -9.81
CA ILE A 286 12.11 6.26 -9.27
C ILE A 286 11.00 5.26 -8.93
N THR A 287 9.91 5.69 -8.31
CA THR A 287 8.76 4.81 -8.03
C THR A 287 8.02 4.43 -9.31
N GLY A 288 7.97 5.35 -10.29
CA GLY A 288 7.46 5.05 -11.62
C GLY A 288 8.26 3.94 -12.31
N SER A 289 9.58 3.90 -12.10
CA SER A 289 10.42 2.80 -12.60
C SER A 289 9.98 1.44 -12.07
N TYR A 290 9.62 1.35 -10.79
CA TYR A 290 9.20 0.09 -10.16
C TYR A 290 7.92 -0.48 -10.77
N GLY A 291 7.01 0.38 -11.24
CA GLY A 291 5.83 -0.07 -11.97
C GLY A 291 6.17 -0.78 -13.29
N PHE A 292 7.11 -0.24 -14.07
CA PHE A 292 7.60 -0.89 -15.29
C PHE A 292 8.41 -2.15 -14.99
N LEU A 293 9.32 -2.10 -14.02
CA LEU A 293 10.14 -3.27 -13.63
C LEU A 293 9.26 -4.41 -13.07
N GLY A 294 8.22 -4.07 -12.32
CA GLY A 294 7.20 -5.01 -11.84
C GLY A 294 6.37 -5.60 -12.97
N LEU A 295 5.99 -4.79 -13.97
CA LEU A 295 5.36 -5.28 -15.19
C LEU A 295 6.25 -6.32 -15.90
N GLY A 296 7.57 -6.08 -16.00
CA GLY A 296 8.49 -7.07 -16.56
C GLY A 296 8.55 -8.38 -15.77
N ALA A 297 8.53 -8.28 -14.43
CA ALA A 297 8.52 -9.45 -13.55
C ALA A 297 7.25 -10.31 -13.74
N ILE A 298 6.06 -9.68 -13.74
CA ILE A 298 4.79 -10.41 -13.92
C ILE A 298 4.66 -10.98 -15.33
N LEU A 299 5.17 -10.30 -16.37
CA LEU A 299 5.22 -10.87 -17.71
C LEU A 299 6.17 -12.07 -17.79
N GLY A 300 7.33 -12.00 -17.15
CA GLY A 300 8.24 -13.14 -17.01
C GLY A 300 7.55 -14.33 -16.35
N LEU A 301 6.81 -14.09 -15.27
CA LEU A 301 5.99 -15.10 -14.61
C LEU A 301 4.94 -15.72 -15.55
N VAL A 302 4.17 -14.89 -16.26
CA VAL A 302 3.15 -15.35 -17.21
C VAL A 302 3.78 -16.19 -18.32
N VAL A 303 4.94 -15.79 -18.85
CA VAL A 303 5.67 -16.57 -19.86
C VAL A 303 6.09 -17.95 -19.32
N LEU A 304 6.62 -18.02 -18.09
CA LEU A 304 6.98 -19.31 -17.46
C LEU A 304 5.75 -20.21 -17.28
N VAL A 305 4.60 -19.65 -16.88
CA VAL A 305 3.33 -20.38 -16.81
C VAL A 305 2.89 -20.88 -18.18
N MET A 306 2.97 -20.04 -19.21
CA MET A 306 2.60 -20.41 -20.59
C MET A 306 3.45 -21.56 -21.13
N MET A 307 4.74 -21.64 -20.77
CA MET A 307 5.63 -22.75 -21.15
C MET A 307 5.16 -24.11 -20.65
N LEU A 308 4.40 -24.18 -19.55
CA LEU A 308 3.85 -25.42 -19.02
C LEU A 308 2.76 -26.04 -19.93
N PHE A 309 2.04 -25.18 -20.65
CA PHE A 309 0.88 -25.53 -21.47
C PHE A 309 1.21 -25.79 -22.94
N VAL A 310 2.48 -25.67 -23.33
CA VAL A 310 2.95 -26.00 -24.68
C VAL A 310 2.73 -27.49 -24.96
N ARG A 311 1.96 -27.78 -26.01
CA ARG A 311 1.69 -29.10 -26.57
C ARG A 311 1.86 -29.04 -28.10
N PRO A 312 2.07 -30.16 -28.81
CA PRO A 312 2.22 -30.15 -30.27
C PRO A 312 1.08 -29.42 -31.01
N VAL A 313 -0.17 -29.61 -30.55
CA VAL A 313 -1.39 -29.05 -31.18
C VAL A 313 -1.55 -27.53 -31.01
N ASN A 314 -0.94 -26.93 -29.99
CA ASN A 314 -1.10 -25.49 -29.69
C ASN A 314 0.24 -24.73 -29.69
N ARG A 315 1.31 -25.38 -30.14
CA ARG A 315 2.68 -24.88 -30.06
C ARG A 315 2.86 -23.52 -30.72
N GLU A 316 2.44 -23.38 -31.98
CA GLU A 316 2.62 -22.13 -32.73
C GLU A 316 1.90 -20.95 -32.06
N ARG A 317 0.66 -21.16 -31.61
CA ARG A 317 -0.14 -20.12 -30.93
C ARG A 317 0.48 -19.69 -29.61
N ILE A 318 0.89 -20.64 -28.78
CA ILE A 318 1.53 -20.34 -27.48
C ILE A 318 2.91 -19.69 -27.69
N SER A 319 3.70 -20.18 -28.64
CA SER A 319 5.01 -19.60 -28.96
C SER A 319 4.88 -18.16 -29.45
N ALA A 320 3.91 -17.85 -30.31
CA ALA A 320 3.66 -16.47 -30.75
C ALA A 320 3.33 -15.53 -29.57
N VAL A 321 2.49 -15.99 -28.63
CA VAL A 321 2.17 -15.22 -27.41
C VAL A 321 3.40 -15.05 -26.52
N ILE A 322 4.19 -16.12 -26.32
CA ILE A 322 5.44 -16.05 -25.54
C ILE A 322 6.42 -15.05 -26.15
N ASP A 323 6.60 -15.06 -27.47
CA ASP A 323 7.49 -14.14 -28.17
C ASP A 323 7.00 -12.70 -28.04
N GLU A 324 5.70 -12.46 -28.21
CA GLU A 324 5.09 -11.14 -28.01
C GLU A 324 5.31 -10.62 -26.58
N LEU A 325 4.97 -11.42 -25.57
CA LEU A 325 5.16 -11.04 -24.16
C LEU A 325 6.64 -10.80 -23.84
N THR A 326 7.54 -11.59 -24.41
CA THR A 326 8.99 -11.44 -24.22
C THR A 326 9.50 -10.12 -24.81
N VAL A 327 8.97 -9.71 -25.98
CA VAL A 327 9.30 -8.42 -26.60
C VAL A 327 8.76 -7.26 -25.75
N ILE A 328 7.53 -7.36 -25.25
CA ILE A 328 6.95 -6.36 -24.35
C ILE A 328 7.76 -6.28 -23.05
N ASN A 329 8.12 -7.42 -22.46
CA ASN A 329 8.94 -7.50 -21.26
C ASN A 329 10.29 -6.79 -21.47
N TYR A 330 11.03 -7.10 -22.55
CA TYR A 330 12.28 -6.43 -22.89
C TYR A 330 12.13 -4.90 -22.99
N ARG A 331 11.14 -4.41 -23.74
CA ARG A 331 10.89 -2.96 -23.88
C ARG A 331 10.56 -2.30 -22.54
N THR A 332 9.78 -2.99 -21.72
CA THR A 332 9.36 -2.52 -20.41
C THR A 332 10.55 -2.43 -19.46
N LEU A 333 11.41 -3.45 -19.41
CA LEU A 333 12.61 -3.44 -18.57
C LEU A 333 13.59 -2.35 -19.00
N THR A 334 13.77 -2.11 -20.30
CA THR A 334 14.60 -1.01 -20.80
C THR A 334 14.04 0.34 -20.31
N LEU A 335 12.73 0.56 -20.41
CA LEU A 335 12.10 1.80 -19.95
C LEU A 335 12.22 1.96 -18.42
N GLY A 336 11.98 0.88 -17.67
CA GLY A 336 12.16 0.86 -16.22
C GLY A 336 13.60 1.14 -15.82
N LEU A 337 14.60 0.59 -16.52
CA LEU A 337 16.01 0.85 -16.28
C LEU A 337 16.37 2.33 -16.53
N TYR A 338 15.85 2.94 -17.59
CA TYR A 338 16.06 4.37 -17.85
C TYR A 338 15.47 5.24 -16.73
N PHE A 339 14.24 4.94 -16.29
CA PHE A 339 13.60 5.69 -15.22
C PHE A 339 14.33 5.48 -13.89
N LEU A 340 14.76 4.25 -13.58
CA LEU A 340 15.54 3.96 -12.38
C LEU A 340 16.87 4.72 -12.37
N THR A 341 17.56 4.76 -13.52
CA THR A 341 18.84 5.45 -13.67
C THR A 341 18.66 6.97 -13.51
N ILE A 342 17.73 7.56 -14.27
CA ILE A 342 17.42 8.99 -14.18
C ILE A 342 16.97 9.35 -12.76
N GLY A 343 16.07 8.55 -12.18
CA GLY A 343 15.60 8.70 -10.80
C GLY A 343 16.76 8.69 -9.81
N THR A 344 17.72 7.78 -9.95
CA THR A 344 18.90 7.71 -9.07
C THR A 344 19.76 8.98 -9.15
N PHE A 345 19.99 9.53 -10.35
CA PHE A 345 20.69 10.80 -10.50
C PHE A 345 19.92 12.00 -9.92
N LEU A 346 18.60 12.04 -10.10
CA LEU A 346 17.75 13.06 -9.48
C LEU A 346 17.78 12.98 -7.95
N GLY A 347 17.90 11.76 -7.41
CA GLY A 347 18.08 11.51 -5.99
C GLY A 347 19.40 12.08 -5.48
N ALA A 348 20.49 11.93 -6.24
CA ALA A 348 21.78 12.53 -5.91
C ALA A 348 21.72 14.07 -5.87
N ILE A 349 20.98 14.71 -6.78
CA ILE A 349 20.77 16.17 -6.77
C ILE A 349 20.02 16.60 -5.51
N TRP A 350 18.93 15.90 -5.17
CA TRP A 350 18.17 16.15 -3.95
C TRP A 350 18.99 15.90 -2.67
N ALA A 351 19.82 14.86 -2.65
CA ALA A 351 20.72 14.56 -1.53
C ALA A 351 21.71 15.70 -1.29
N ASN A 352 22.22 16.33 -2.36
CA ASN A 352 23.09 17.49 -2.22
C ASN A 352 22.36 18.71 -1.64
N GLU A 353 21.12 18.95 -2.07
CA GLU A 353 20.28 20.02 -1.52
C GLU A 353 19.95 19.78 -0.03
N SER A 354 19.71 18.52 0.36
CA SER A 354 19.23 18.18 1.70
C SER A 354 20.34 17.95 2.72
N TRP A 355 21.45 17.35 2.30
CA TRP A 355 22.52 16.87 3.17
C TRP A 355 23.92 17.38 2.78
N GLY A 356 24.02 18.23 1.76
CA GLY A 356 25.28 18.85 1.32
C GLY A 356 26.24 17.92 0.58
N ARG A 357 25.78 16.74 0.12
CA ARG A 357 26.57 15.80 -0.70
C ARG A 357 25.71 15.04 -1.71
N TYR A 358 26.26 14.76 -2.89
CA TYR A 358 25.55 14.03 -3.95
C TYR A 358 25.37 12.53 -3.67
N TRP A 359 26.31 11.92 -2.95
CA TRP A 359 26.29 10.48 -2.68
C TRP A 359 26.98 10.19 -1.36
N GLY A 360 26.41 9.27 -0.60
CA GLY A 360 26.85 8.94 0.75
C GLY A 360 27.05 7.46 1.04
N TRP A 361 26.85 6.57 0.05
CA TRP A 361 26.87 5.11 0.21
C TRP A 361 25.86 4.59 1.25
N ASP A 362 24.77 5.34 1.46
CA ASP A 362 23.67 4.87 2.28
C ASP A 362 23.09 3.56 1.69
N PRO A 363 22.52 2.65 2.49
CA PRO A 363 21.93 1.42 1.97
C PRO A 363 20.96 1.63 0.80
N LYS A 364 20.15 2.71 0.78
CA LYS A 364 19.23 2.95 -0.36
C LYS A 364 19.97 3.36 -1.63
N GLU A 365 20.98 4.19 -1.50
CA GLU A 365 21.85 4.61 -2.61
C GLU A 365 22.62 3.40 -3.16
N THR A 366 23.18 2.58 -2.29
CA THR A 366 23.93 1.38 -2.69
C THR A 366 23.02 0.37 -3.39
N TRP A 367 21.83 0.09 -2.85
CA TRP A 367 20.89 -0.85 -3.45
C TRP A 367 20.24 -0.33 -4.73
N SER A 368 20.06 0.98 -4.90
CA SER A 368 19.61 1.55 -6.17
C SER A 368 20.65 1.33 -7.26
N LEU A 369 21.95 1.51 -6.96
CA LEU A 369 23.04 1.19 -7.89
C LEU A 369 23.11 -0.31 -8.21
N ILE A 370 22.99 -1.20 -7.21
CA ILE A 370 22.94 -2.64 -7.42
C ILE A 370 21.78 -3.01 -8.35
N THR A 371 20.60 -2.41 -8.15
CA THR A 371 19.41 -2.65 -8.96
C THR A 371 19.63 -2.20 -10.42
N ILE A 372 20.28 -1.05 -10.64
CA ILE A 372 20.68 -0.60 -11.99
C ILE A 372 21.58 -1.65 -12.64
N ILE A 373 22.60 -2.15 -11.93
CA ILE A 373 23.53 -3.15 -12.45
C ILE A 373 22.79 -4.45 -12.79
N VAL A 374 21.94 -4.94 -11.89
CA VAL A 374 21.14 -6.16 -12.10
C VAL A 374 20.27 -6.02 -13.35
N TYR A 375 19.50 -4.94 -13.50
CA TYR A 375 18.66 -4.76 -14.69
C TYR A 375 19.45 -4.47 -15.96
N THR A 376 20.64 -3.87 -15.84
CA THR A 376 21.57 -3.74 -16.98
C THR A 376 22.00 -5.13 -17.45
N LEU A 377 22.38 -6.03 -16.55
CA LEU A 377 22.73 -7.41 -16.90
C LEU A 377 21.56 -8.18 -17.51
N VAL A 378 20.35 -8.05 -16.96
CA VAL A 378 19.15 -8.70 -17.51
C VAL A 378 18.82 -8.21 -18.91
N THR A 379 18.87 -6.90 -19.15
CA THR A 379 18.61 -6.35 -20.50
C THR A 379 19.69 -6.75 -21.50
N HIS A 380 20.96 -6.80 -21.08
CA HIS A 380 22.08 -7.25 -21.93
C HIS A 380 22.15 -8.77 -22.11
N SER A 381 21.44 -9.57 -21.32
CA SER A 381 21.47 -11.04 -21.41
C SER A 381 21.13 -11.55 -22.81
N ARG A 382 20.34 -10.79 -23.58
CA ARG A 382 19.98 -11.09 -24.96
C ARG A 382 21.15 -11.06 -25.94
N MET A 383 22.22 -10.35 -25.60
CA MET A 383 23.45 -10.23 -26.40
C MET A 383 24.51 -11.24 -25.96
N ILE A 384 24.33 -11.90 -24.81
CA ILE A 384 25.30 -12.83 -24.22
C ILE A 384 25.06 -14.25 -24.77
N PRO A 385 26.06 -14.89 -25.39
CA PRO A 385 25.98 -16.29 -25.79
C PRO A 385 25.66 -17.18 -24.58
N GLY A 386 24.62 -18.02 -24.70
CA GLY A 386 24.16 -18.91 -23.63
C GLY A 386 23.06 -18.34 -22.71
N MET A 387 22.82 -17.02 -22.72
CA MET A 387 21.72 -16.38 -21.95
C MET A 387 20.65 -15.73 -22.83
N LYS A 388 20.81 -15.84 -24.16
CA LYS A 388 19.95 -15.22 -25.18
C LYS A 388 18.57 -15.87 -25.35
N ASP A 389 18.35 -17.03 -24.74
CA ASP A 389 17.12 -17.79 -24.93
C ASP A 389 15.94 -17.19 -24.15
N THR A 390 14.73 -17.46 -24.66
CA THR A 390 13.49 -16.90 -24.12
C THR A 390 13.22 -17.29 -22.68
N TYR A 391 13.60 -18.51 -22.27
CA TYR A 391 13.39 -18.97 -20.90
C TYR A 391 14.32 -18.22 -19.94
N THR A 392 15.62 -18.17 -20.23
CA THR A 392 16.60 -17.51 -19.37
C THR A 392 16.28 -16.03 -19.20
N PHE A 393 15.94 -15.31 -20.27
CA PHE A 393 15.58 -13.90 -20.18
C PHE A 393 14.37 -13.64 -19.27
N ASN A 394 13.28 -14.40 -19.43
CA ASN A 394 12.06 -14.21 -18.64
C ASN A 394 12.22 -14.69 -17.18
N LEU A 395 13.08 -15.67 -16.93
CA LEU A 395 13.46 -16.07 -15.58
C LEU A 395 14.26 -14.95 -14.90
N LEU A 396 15.28 -14.42 -15.58
CA LEU A 396 16.10 -13.34 -15.05
C LEU A 396 15.27 -12.07 -14.78
N SER A 397 14.30 -11.73 -15.65
CA SER A 397 13.41 -10.60 -15.41
C SER A 397 12.56 -10.76 -14.15
N LEU A 398 12.10 -11.99 -13.88
CA LEU A 398 11.34 -12.31 -12.67
C LEU A 398 12.23 -12.22 -11.42
N CYS A 399 13.41 -12.86 -11.46
CA CYS A 399 14.34 -12.87 -10.33
C CYS A 399 14.90 -11.47 -10.01
N ALA A 400 15.18 -10.65 -11.04
CA ALA A 400 15.71 -9.31 -10.89
C ALA A 400 14.80 -8.40 -10.06
N PHE A 401 13.49 -8.63 -10.05
CA PHE A 401 12.55 -7.87 -9.23
C PHE A 401 12.83 -8.00 -7.73
N SER A 402 13.52 -9.05 -7.29
CA SER A 402 13.98 -9.19 -5.90
C SER A 402 14.93 -8.05 -5.50
N SER A 403 15.72 -7.49 -6.43
CA SER A 403 16.57 -6.33 -6.16
C SER A 403 15.76 -5.05 -5.92
N VAL A 404 14.63 -4.88 -6.61
CA VAL A 404 13.67 -3.79 -6.36
C VAL A 404 13.03 -3.97 -4.98
N LEU A 405 12.57 -5.18 -4.66
CA LEU A 405 11.99 -5.48 -3.34
C LEU A 405 13.00 -5.25 -2.21
N MET A 406 14.27 -5.60 -2.41
CA MET A 406 15.32 -5.30 -1.43
C MET A 406 15.57 -3.80 -1.31
N THR A 407 15.65 -3.06 -2.41
CA THR A 407 15.83 -1.60 -2.39
C THR A 407 14.67 -0.90 -1.68
N TYR A 408 13.44 -1.32 -1.96
CA TYR A 408 12.24 -0.68 -1.44
C TYR A 408 11.86 -1.17 -0.04
N PHE A 409 11.62 -2.47 0.15
CA PHE A 409 11.23 -3.02 1.46
C PHE A 409 12.43 -3.39 2.31
N GLY A 410 13.43 -4.04 1.71
CA GLY A 410 14.64 -4.49 2.41
C GLY A 410 15.33 -3.35 3.17
N VAL A 411 15.64 -2.26 2.47
CA VAL A 411 16.31 -1.13 3.10
C VAL A 411 15.41 -0.38 4.10
N ASN A 412 14.11 -0.24 3.82
CA ASN A 412 13.21 0.50 4.72
C ASN A 412 12.96 -0.20 6.05
N TYR A 413 12.90 -1.55 6.06
CA TYR A 413 12.47 -2.31 7.23
C TYR A 413 13.57 -3.19 7.86
N TYR A 414 14.65 -3.50 7.14
CA TYR A 414 15.71 -4.41 7.63
C TYR A 414 17.08 -3.76 7.72
N LEU A 415 17.28 -2.56 7.17
CA LEU A 415 18.55 -1.84 7.24
C LEU A 415 18.32 -0.43 7.81
N SER A 416 19.33 0.09 8.51
CA SER A 416 19.33 1.45 9.04
C SER A 416 20.00 2.41 8.06
N GLY A 417 19.43 3.60 7.85
CA GLY A 417 20.00 4.63 6.97
C GLY A 417 19.23 5.94 7.01
N LEU A 418 19.80 7.01 6.42
CA LEU A 418 19.19 8.36 6.37
C LEU A 418 17.87 8.38 5.60
N HIS A 419 17.60 7.33 4.82
CA HIS A 419 16.37 7.16 4.07
C HIS A 419 15.35 6.23 4.73
N SER A 420 15.61 5.72 5.94
CA SER A 420 14.66 4.88 6.66
C SER A 420 13.59 5.75 7.33
N TYR A 421 12.63 6.23 6.52
CA TYR A 421 11.49 7.02 6.99
C TYR A 421 10.38 6.16 7.61
N ALA A 422 10.54 4.82 7.59
CA ALA A 422 9.64 3.84 8.18
C ALA A 422 10.32 3.03 9.31
N GLY A 423 11.42 3.54 9.87
CA GLY A 423 12.25 2.84 10.84
C GLY A 423 11.48 2.49 12.12
N GLY A 424 11.26 1.19 12.32
CA GLY A 424 10.75 0.54 13.53
C GLY A 424 11.34 -0.88 13.63
N ASP A 425 10.83 -1.72 14.53
CA ASP A 425 11.27 -3.12 14.63
C ASP A 425 11.12 -3.84 13.29
N ALA A 426 12.07 -4.74 12.98
CA ALA A 426 12.06 -5.49 11.73
C ALA A 426 10.72 -6.23 11.57
N VAL A 427 9.94 -5.82 10.57
CA VAL A 427 8.61 -6.40 10.31
C VAL A 427 8.81 -7.87 9.95
N PRO A 428 8.15 -8.82 10.63
CA PRO A 428 8.32 -10.24 10.30
C PRO A 428 7.86 -10.50 8.87
N VAL A 429 8.71 -11.18 8.08
CA VAL A 429 8.33 -11.63 6.73
C VAL A 429 7.09 -12.52 6.82
N PRO A 430 5.97 -12.16 6.19
CA PRO A 430 4.77 -12.98 6.25
C PRO A 430 5.01 -14.39 5.70
N VAL A 431 4.39 -15.40 6.32
CA VAL A 431 4.56 -16.82 5.94
C VAL A 431 4.27 -17.07 4.45
N PHE A 432 3.29 -16.37 3.88
CA PHE A 432 2.93 -16.52 2.47
C PHE A 432 4.08 -16.17 1.51
N VAL A 433 5.03 -15.32 1.91
CA VAL A 433 6.18 -14.93 1.08
C VAL A 433 7.10 -16.13 0.86
N TYR A 434 7.38 -16.92 1.91
CA TYR A 434 8.18 -18.14 1.80
C TYR A 434 7.51 -19.18 0.89
N VAL A 435 6.19 -19.34 1.04
CA VAL A 435 5.40 -20.22 0.17
C VAL A 435 5.48 -19.75 -1.29
N ALA A 436 5.34 -18.45 -1.53
CA ALA A 436 5.44 -17.88 -2.87
C ALA A 436 6.82 -18.12 -3.50
N ILE A 437 7.91 -17.95 -2.74
CA ILE A 437 9.28 -18.22 -3.23
C ILE A 437 9.42 -19.68 -3.64
N ILE A 438 8.97 -20.63 -2.81
CA ILE A 438 9.03 -22.07 -3.13
C ILE A 438 8.25 -22.35 -4.42
N LEU A 439 7.03 -21.81 -4.55
CA LEU A 439 6.21 -21.98 -5.75
C LEU A 439 6.88 -21.41 -7.00
N LEU A 440 7.52 -20.24 -6.91
CA LEU A 440 8.24 -19.62 -8.02
C LEU A 440 9.47 -20.43 -8.43
N VAL A 441 10.22 -20.98 -7.48
CA VAL A 441 11.38 -21.86 -7.76
C VAL A 441 10.91 -23.14 -8.45
N VAL A 442 9.87 -23.80 -7.94
CA VAL A 442 9.31 -25.01 -8.55
C VAL A 442 8.80 -24.71 -9.97
N LEU A 443 8.02 -23.64 -10.14
CA LEU A 443 7.52 -23.20 -11.44
C LEU A 443 8.67 -22.98 -12.43
N SER A 444 9.72 -22.30 -12.00
CA SER A 444 10.89 -22.00 -12.84
C SER A 444 11.59 -23.27 -13.29
N ALA A 445 11.83 -24.22 -12.37
CA ALA A 445 12.44 -25.51 -12.68
C ALA A 445 11.60 -26.32 -13.67
N VAL A 446 10.28 -26.41 -13.46
CA VAL A 446 9.37 -27.15 -14.35
C VAL A 446 9.27 -26.49 -15.72
N ALA A 447 9.15 -25.16 -15.79
CA ALA A 447 9.15 -24.41 -17.04
C ALA A 447 10.45 -24.62 -17.83
N GLY A 448 11.61 -24.60 -17.16
CA GLY A 448 12.90 -24.86 -17.78
C GLY A 448 13.04 -26.28 -18.33
N TYR A 449 12.53 -27.28 -17.61
CA TYR A 449 12.46 -28.66 -18.10
C TYR A 449 11.60 -28.77 -19.37
N ARG A 450 10.40 -28.17 -19.37
CA ARG A 450 9.48 -28.18 -20.52
C ARG A 450 10.05 -27.46 -21.74
N TYR A 451 10.72 -26.33 -21.52
CA TYR A 451 11.38 -25.56 -22.57
C TYR A 451 12.47 -26.38 -23.28
N ARG A 452 13.36 -27.03 -22.52
CA ARG A 452 14.42 -27.89 -23.07
C ARG A 452 13.88 -29.08 -23.86
N MET A 453 12.81 -29.72 -23.36
CA MET A 453 12.16 -30.84 -24.05
C MET A 453 11.54 -30.43 -25.38
N SER A 454 10.91 -29.25 -25.43
CA SER A 454 10.35 -28.71 -26.67
C SER A 454 11.43 -28.32 -27.69
N GLY A 455 12.60 -27.86 -27.24
CA GLY A 455 13.75 -27.58 -28.10
C GLY A 455 14.32 -28.82 -28.80
N ARG A 456 14.41 -29.96 -28.09
CA ARG A 456 14.93 -31.24 -28.64
C ARG A 456 14.04 -31.85 -29.73
N SER A 457 12.73 -31.63 -29.68
CA SER A 457 11.80 -32.04 -30.75
C SER A 457 11.99 -31.27 -32.06
N ARG A 458 12.73 -30.15 -32.06
CA ARG A 458 12.97 -29.29 -33.23
C ARG A 458 14.15 -29.76 -34.10
N THR A 459 14.96 -30.69 -33.59
CA THR A 459 16.15 -31.24 -34.25
C THR A 459 15.95 -32.67 -34.78
N GLN A 460 14.76 -33.24 -34.60
CA GLN A 460 14.43 -34.62 -35.01
C GLN A 460 13.41 -34.72 -36.16
N ASN A 461 12.89 -33.58 -36.62
CA ASN A 461 12.17 -33.42 -37.88
C ASN A 461 12.97 -32.46 -38.76
#